data_AF-A0A919I8W8-F1
#
_entry.id   AF-A0A919I8W8-F1
#
_cell.length_a   1.000
_cell.length_b   1.000
_cell.length_c   1.000
_cell.angle_alpha   90.00
_cell.angle_beta   90.00
_cell.angle_gamma   90.00
#
_symmetry.space_group_name_H-M   'P 1'
#
loop_
_entity.id
_entity.type
_entity.pdbx_description
1 polymer ?
#
loop_
_entity_poly.entity_id
_entity_poly.type
_entity_poly.pdbx_seq_one_letter_code
_entity_poly.pdbx_strand_id
1 'polypeptide(L)'
;MNHPKGKVIEPHVHNAVKREVHYTQEVLLIKSGKVRVDFYLDNQDYLESRVLEQGDVILLMTGGHGFEVLEELEMIEVKQGPYAGDHDKTRFKPKKIQNERTGE
;
A
#
# COMPACT_ATOMS: atom_id res chain seq x y z
N MET A 1 17.70 -3.19 -4.04
CA MET A 1 18.98 -3.93 -4.16
C MET A 1 20.10 -2.99 -3.77
N ASN A 2 21.06 -3.43 -2.96
CA ASN A 2 22.27 -2.65 -2.64
C ASN A 2 23.47 -3.35 -3.29
N HIS A 3 24.26 -2.62 -4.07
CA HIS A 3 25.44 -3.12 -4.74
C HIS A 3 26.62 -2.17 -4.53
N PRO A 4 27.84 -2.70 -4.36
CA PRO A 4 29.03 -1.87 -4.30
C PRO A 4 29.27 -1.16 -5.64
N LYS A 5 29.95 -0.01 -5.57
CA LYS A 5 30.38 0.74 -6.76
C LYS A 5 31.17 -0.17 -7.70
N GLY A 6 30.84 -0.14 -8.99
CA GLY A 6 31.50 -0.94 -10.03
C GLY A 6 30.89 -2.33 -10.28
N LYS A 7 29.90 -2.76 -9.48
CA LYS A 7 29.14 -3.97 -9.81
C LYS A 7 28.36 -3.78 -11.10
N VAL A 8 28.61 -4.65 -12.08
CA VAL A 8 27.77 -4.77 -13.28
C VAL A 8 26.62 -5.73 -12.99
N ILE A 9 25.40 -5.28 -13.30
CA ILE A 9 24.20 -6.12 -13.42
C ILE A 9 24.04 -6.37 -14.91
N GLU A 10 24.13 -7.63 -15.33
CA GLU A 10 24.07 -7.99 -16.75
C GLU A 10 22.73 -7.55 -17.37
N PRO A 11 22.74 -6.97 -18.59
CA PRO A 11 21.52 -6.72 -19.34
C PRO A 11 20.72 -8.01 -19.54
N HIS A 12 19.42 -7.96 -19.29
CA HIS A 12 18.54 -9.09 -19.47
C HIS A 12 17.16 -8.64 -19.95
N VAL A 13 16.45 -9.56 -20.59
CA VAL A 13 15.02 -9.43 -20.90
C VAL A 13 14.24 -10.42 -20.07
N HIS A 14 13.00 -10.08 -19.72
CA HIS A 14 12.13 -11.01 -19.02
C HIS A 14 11.50 -12.01 -20.00
N ASN A 15 11.55 -13.29 -19.64
CA ASN A 15 10.87 -14.34 -20.42
C ASN A 15 9.35 -14.21 -20.32
N ALA A 16 8.66 -14.59 -21.38
CA ALA A 16 7.21 -14.76 -21.35
C ALA A 16 6.87 -15.89 -20.37
N VAL A 17 6.18 -15.55 -19.28
CA VAL A 17 5.73 -16.48 -18.25
C VAL A 17 4.28 -16.15 -17.93
N LYS A 18 3.39 -17.14 -18.05
CA LYS A 18 1.98 -17.00 -17.63
C LYS A 18 1.95 -16.76 -16.12
N ARG A 19 1.21 -15.73 -15.69
CA ARG A 19 0.98 -15.38 -14.28
C ARG A 19 -0.52 -15.32 -14.03
N GLU A 20 -0.93 -15.80 -12.87
CA GLU A 20 -2.29 -15.67 -12.36
C GLU A 20 -2.24 -14.70 -11.19
N VAL A 21 -3.11 -13.68 -11.22
CA VAL A 21 -3.14 -12.57 -10.26
C VAL A 21 -4.54 -12.54 -9.66
N HIS A 22 -4.63 -12.66 -8.35
CA HIS A 22 -5.91 -12.68 -7.61
C HIS A 22 -6.23 -11.35 -6.95
N TYR A 23 -5.21 -10.54 -6.66
CA TYR A 23 -5.33 -9.28 -5.95
C TYR A 23 -4.46 -8.23 -6.63
N THR A 24 -4.89 -6.98 -6.55
CA THR A 24 -4.09 -5.84 -6.97
C THR A 24 -3.22 -5.38 -5.81
N GLN A 25 -1.91 -5.55 -5.97
CA GLN A 25 -0.92 -4.99 -5.06
C GLN A 25 -0.48 -3.62 -5.56
N GLU A 26 -0.10 -2.72 -4.66
CA GLU A 26 0.34 -1.38 -5.03
C GLU A 26 1.52 -0.90 -4.20
N VAL A 27 2.39 -0.14 -4.84
CA VAL A 27 3.50 0.58 -4.20
C VAL A 27 3.23 2.07 -4.32
N LEU A 28 3.32 2.78 -3.19
CA LEU A 28 3.28 4.23 -3.15
C LEU A 28 4.65 4.79 -2.80
N LEU A 29 5.09 5.79 -3.56
CA LEU A 29 6.30 6.57 -3.30
C LEU A 29 5.88 8.00 -2.99
N ILE A 30 6.22 8.49 -1.79
CA ILE A 30 5.83 9.84 -1.37
C ILE A 30 6.86 10.85 -1.88
N LYS A 31 6.45 11.72 -2.82
CA LYS A 31 7.33 12.74 -3.41
C LYS A 31 7.40 14.00 -2.56
N SER A 32 6.28 14.42 -1.98
CA SER A 32 6.19 15.56 -1.04
C SER A 32 4.91 15.48 -0.22
N GLY A 33 4.87 16.16 0.93
CA GLY A 33 3.70 16.22 1.80
C GLY A 33 3.71 15.17 2.90
N LYS A 34 2.53 14.95 3.50
CA LYS A 34 2.32 14.05 4.63
C LYS A 34 0.96 13.36 4.53
N VAL A 35 0.94 12.04 4.71
CA VAL A 35 -0.27 11.22 4.63
C VAL A 35 -0.30 10.20 5.77
N ARG A 36 -1.45 10.03 6.41
CA ARG A 36 -1.71 8.89 7.30
C ARG A 36 -2.30 7.75 6.49
N VAL A 37 -1.73 6.56 6.65
CA VAL A 37 -2.29 5.30 6.18
C VAL A 37 -2.92 4.58 7.35
N ASP A 38 -4.18 4.18 7.21
CA ASP A 38 -4.91 3.34 8.15
C ASP A 38 -4.96 1.92 7.61
N PHE A 39 -4.48 0.93 8.35
CA PHE A 39 -4.46 -0.48 7.96
C PHE A 39 -5.60 -1.26 8.59
N TYR A 40 -6.12 -2.21 7.84
CA TYR A 40 -7.21 -3.09 8.24
C TYR A 40 -6.88 -4.54 7.90
N LEU A 41 -7.34 -5.47 8.74
CA LEU A 41 -7.34 -6.89 8.46
C LEU A 41 -8.33 -7.22 7.33
N ASP A 42 -8.25 -8.42 6.74
CA ASP A 42 -9.16 -8.86 5.66
C ASP A 42 -10.65 -8.85 6.07
N ASN A 43 -10.92 -9.01 7.37
CA ASN A 43 -12.27 -8.93 7.92
C ASN A 43 -12.74 -7.47 8.19
N GLN A 44 -11.98 -6.48 7.72
CA GLN A 44 -12.21 -5.03 7.84
C GLN A 44 -12.07 -4.47 9.27
N ASP A 45 -11.48 -5.23 10.19
CA ASP A 45 -11.10 -4.71 11.51
C ASP A 45 -9.88 -3.81 11.41
N TYR A 46 -9.92 -2.67 12.11
CA TYR A 46 -8.78 -1.76 12.18
C TYR A 46 -7.59 -2.42 12.87
N LEU A 47 -6.41 -2.27 12.30
CA LEU A 47 -5.16 -2.78 12.86
C LEU A 47 -4.35 -1.64 13.49
N GLU A 48 -3.89 -0.70 12.67
CA GLU A 48 -3.09 0.45 13.11
C GLU A 48 -2.99 1.53 12.04
N SER A 49 -2.43 2.68 12.41
CA SER A 49 -2.09 3.76 11.48
C SER A 49 -0.59 4.03 11.45
N ARG A 50 -0.11 4.54 10.32
CA ARG A 50 1.25 5.10 10.16
C ARG A 50 1.19 6.38 9.37
N VAL A 51 2.08 7.32 9.68
CA VAL A 51 2.29 8.52 8.88
C VAL A 51 3.46 8.28 7.94
N LEU A 52 3.29 8.63 6.67
CA LEU A 52 4.33 8.61 5.66
C LEU A 52 4.60 10.04 5.21
N GLU A 53 5.88 10.34 4.99
CA GLU A 53 6.40 11.64 4.59
C GLU A 53 7.29 11.50 3.34
N GLN A 54 7.85 12.61 2.86
CA GLN A 54 8.72 12.64 1.69
C GLN A 54 9.86 11.60 1.78
N GLY A 55 10.02 10.80 0.72
CA GLY A 55 11.06 9.77 0.62
C GLY A 55 10.62 8.40 1.13
N ASP A 56 9.51 8.31 1.85
CA ASP A 56 8.94 7.03 2.26
C ASP A 56 8.37 6.25 1.08
N VAL A 57 8.46 4.92 1.20
CA VAL A 57 7.91 3.96 0.24
C VAL A 57 7.13 2.91 1.01
N ILE A 58 5.92 2.62 0.54
CA ILE A 58 5.07 1.57 1.11
C ILE A 58 4.62 0.59 0.02
N LEU A 59 4.64 -0.70 0.35
CA LEU A 59 4.01 -1.76 -0.43
C LEU A 59 2.75 -2.24 0.31
N LEU A 60 1.61 -2.18 -0.37
CA LEU A 60 0.31 -2.62 0.12
C LEU A 60 0.00 -3.96 -0.55
N MET A 61 0.26 -5.06 0.19
CA MET A 61 0.19 -6.42 -0.35
C MET A 61 -1.20 -7.07 -0.23
N THR A 62 -1.82 -6.98 0.94
CA THR A 62 -3.09 -7.62 1.33
C THR A 62 -3.76 -6.80 2.43
N GLY A 63 -4.96 -7.20 2.86
CA GLY A 63 -5.75 -6.44 3.83
C GLY A 63 -6.42 -5.22 3.21
N GLY A 64 -7.00 -4.40 4.08
CA GLY A 64 -7.57 -3.10 3.70
C GLY A 64 -6.62 -1.97 4.07
N HIS A 65 -6.70 -0.87 3.35
CA HIS A 65 -6.05 0.37 3.72
C HIS A 65 -6.94 1.58 3.39
N GLY A 66 -6.75 2.67 4.12
CA GLY A 66 -7.34 3.98 3.85
C GLY A 66 -6.30 5.07 4.03
N PHE A 67 -6.55 6.25 3.48
CA PHE A 67 -5.63 7.38 3.55
C PHE A 67 -6.33 8.63 4.07
N GLU A 68 -5.62 9.38 4.91
CA GLU A 68 -5.96 10.75 5.27
C GLU A 68 -4.77 11.66 4.92
N VAL A 69 -4.99 12.59 4.01
CA VAL A 69 -3.98 13.58 3.60
C VAL A 69 -3.87 14.63 4.71
N LEU A 70 -2.71 14.72 5.36
CA LEU A 70 -2.47 15.63 6.49
C LEU A 70 -1.87 16.97 6.02
N GLU A 71 -1.08 16.94 4.94
CA GLU A 71 -0.49 18.09 4.28
C GLU A 71 -0.55 17.89 2.76
N GLU A 72 -0.47 18.95 1.95
CA GLU A 72 -0.52 18.87 0.48
C GLU A 72 0.45 17.80 -0.06
N LEU A 73 -0.11 16.78 -0.71
CA LEU A 73 0.56 15.51 -1.01
C LEU A 73 0.76 15.33 -2.50
N GLU A 74 1.99 15.01 -2.90
CA GLU A 74 2.30 14.44 -4.22
C GLU A 74 2.88 13.04 -4.00
N MET A 75 2.33 12.03 -4.68
CA MET A 75 2.82 10.66 -4.62
C MET A 75 2.72 9.96 -5.97
N ILE A 76 3.57 8.97 -6.19
CA ILE A 76 3.49 8.06 -7.34
C ILE A 76 2.90 6.76 -6.85
N GLU A 77 1.81 6.34 -7.50
CA GLU A 77 1.19 5.04 -7.27
C GLU A 77 1.51 4.09 -8.43
N VAL A 78 2.05 2.91 -8.09
CA VAL A 78 2.35 1.84 -9.03
C VAL A 78 1.51 0.62 -8.66
N LYS A 79 0.54 0.27 -9.51
CA LYS A 79 -0.33 -0.91 -9.29
C LYS A 79 0.11 -2.10 -10.12
N GLN A 80 0.00 -3.30 -9.54
CA GLN A 80 0.14 -4.55 -10.26
C GLN A 80 -1.00 -4.68 -11.28
N GLY A 81 -0.65 -4.90 -12.54
CA GLY A 81 -1.63 -5.22 -13.58
C GLY A 81 -1.99 -6.72 -13.62
N PRO A 82 -3.05 -7.08 -14.37
CA PRO A 82 -3.88 -6.22 -15.19
C PRO A 82 -4.80 -5.30 -14.36
N TYR A 83 -4.97 -4.05 -14.80
CA TYR A 83 -5.82 -3.09 -14.10
C TYR A 83 -7.30 -3.37 -14.38
N ALA A 84 -8.10 -3.57 -13.34
CA ALA A 84 -9.53 -3.85 -13.44
C ALA A 84 -10.42 -2.65 -13.07
N GLY A 85 -9.83 -1.50 -12.75
CA GLY A 85 -10.58 -0.27 -12.48
C GLY A 85 -11.31 -0.32 -11.13
N ASP A 86 -12.59 0.05 -11.11
CA ASP A 86 -13.39 -0.02 -9.88
C ASP A 86 -13.61 -1.46 -9.39
N HIS A 87 -13.42 -2.47 -10.24
CA HIS A 87 -13.50 -3.88 -9.85
C HIS A 87 -12.31 -4.33 -8.98
N ASP A 88 -11.23 -3.54 -8.89
CA ASP A 88 -10.06 -3.87 -8.05
C ASP A 88 -10.31 -3.69 -6.55
N LYS A 89 -11.42 -3.05 -6.14
CA LYS A 89 -11.64 -2.71 -4.74
C LYS A 89 -13.11 -2.71 -4.32
N THR A 90 -13.34 -3.19 -3.10
CA THR A 90 -14.60 -2.98 -2.37
C THR A 90 -14.36 -1.95 -1.28
N ARG A 91 -15.14 -0.86 -1.27
CA ARG A 91 -15.06 0.17 -0.23
C ARG A 91 -15.92 -0.22 0.97
N PHE A 92 -15.46 0.08 2.18
CA PHE A 92 -16.19 -0.21 3.42
C PHE A 92 -16.12 0.97 4.39
N LYS A 93 -17.05 1.00 5.35
CA LYS A 93 -16.98 1.92 6.48
C LYS A 93 -16.19 1.25 7.62
N PRO A 94 -15.20 1.92 8.23
CA PRO A 94 -14.49 1.36 9.38
C PRO A 94 -15.48 0.97 10.48
N LYS A 95 -15.28 -0.22 11.07
CA LYS A 95 -16.06 -0.62 12.25
C LYS A 95 -15.74 0.32 13.39
N LYS A 96 -16.76 0.73 14.15
CA LYS A 96 -16.53 1.50 15.38
C LYS A 96 -15.74 0.63 16.34
N ILE A 97 -14.61 1.13 16.84
CA ILE A 97 -13.88 0.48 17.93
C ILE A 97 -14.82 0.52 19.15
N GLN A 98 -15.39 -0.63 19.51
CA GLN A 98 -16.10 -0.77 20.77
C GLN A 98 -15.05 -0.76 21.88
N ASN A 99 -14.82 0.39 22.47
CA ASN A 99 -14.10 0.49 23.74
C ASN A 99 -15.01 -0.05 24.86
N GLU A 100 -15.19 -1.36 24.94
CA GLU A 100 -15.67 -1.99 26.16
C GLU A 100 -14.49 -2.16 27.13
N ARG A 101 -14.13 -1.06 27.79
CA ARG A 101 -13.44 -1.15 29.08
C ARG A 101 -14.53 -1.36 30.13
N THR A 102 -14.83 -2.62 30.44
CA THR A 102 -15.34 -2.95 31.77
C THR A 102 -14.21 -2.73 32.75
N GLY A 103 -14.19 -1.55 33.36
CA GLY A 103 -13.47 -1.34 34.61
C GLY A 103 -14.31 -1.93 35.74
N GLU A 104 -13.84 -3.04 36.30
CA GLU A 104 -14.00 -3.38 37.72
C GLU A 104 -12.60 -3.47 38.32
#